data_AF-A0A8J2F8F7-F1
#
_entry.id   AF-A0A8J2F8F7-F1
#
_cell.length_a   1.000
_cell.length_b   1.000
_cell.length_c   1.000
_cell.angle_alpha   90.00
_cell.angle_beta   90.00
_cell.angle_gamma   90.00
#
_symmetry.space_group_name_H-M   'P 1'
#
loop_
_entity.id
_entity.type
_entity.pdbx_description
1 polymer ?
#
loop_
_entity_poly.entity_id
_entity_poly.type
_entity_poly.pdbx_seq_one_letter_code
_entity_poly.pdbx_strand_id
1 'polypeptide(L)'
;MNRLTISEEQKAFFHNHGFVVLDTEPLIKDSVLLEALKIAFECCFRGDFDTGIYPDEWHWRQGISRPDAVREICNGWKSDAAVRRVVLSEEVGSLGPQLFDHWQSSRVAQDDLLWKVPASVSTSMRSTGAGSTDAANGFSLAAPTHEIPKEEGKNDTTDNPHASSSVGYHIDSDYISKQFLPTEDNSITVWIPLDDADVENGVLEFVAGSHKYETELEEAKRDLKARDEGGSSFHGGGNALLDALREKAKRTDHHANNASTTCTSEKNASTSTSPAPLSVARYRIPAGYCSIHHQNTLHGSGPNRSPLRHRRALVVHLLDGSVRFRADPDYIYGRYKLNNSAEVREEFFPTTWRITNL
;
A
#
# COMPACT_ATOMS: atom_id res chain seq x y z
N MET A 1 -7.72 16.91 20.36
CA MET A 1 -6.43 16.88 19.64
C MET A 1 -6.69 17.38 18.23
N ASN A 2 -5.78 18.17 17.67
CA ASN A 2 -5.90 18.55 16.25
C ASN A 2 -5.62 17.32 15.40
N ARG A 3 -6.49 17.09 14.40
CA ARG A 3 -6.34 16.04 13.40
C ARG A 3 -5.17 16.37 12.47
N LEU A 4 -4.49 15.34 11.99
CA LEU A 4 -3.48 15.43 10.95
C LEU A 4 -4.09 16.11 9.73
N THR A 5 -3.44 17.17 9.29
CA THR A 5 -3.88 17.99 8.15
C THR A 5 -2.90 17.83 7.01
N ILE A 6 -3.42 17.52 5.83
CA ILE A 6 -2.68 17.47 4.57
C ILE A 6 -2.58 18.91 4.05
N SER A 7 -1.35 19.41 3.88
CA SER A 7 -1.15 20.75 3.32
C SER A 7 -1.54 20.81 1.84
N GLU A 8 -1.81 22.02 1.33
CA GLU A 8 -2.07 22.20 -0.12
C GLU A 8 -0.90 21.72 -0.99
N GLU A 9 0.34 21.85 -0.50
CA GLU A 9 1.53 21.33 -1.18
C GLU A 9 1.53 19.80 -1.20
N GLN A 10 1.20 19.15 -0.09
CA GLN A 10 1.08 17.69 0.00
C GLN A 10 -0.07 17.16 -0.85
N LYS A 11 -1.21 17.86 -0.89
CA LYS A 11 -2.35 17.55 -1.77
C LYS A 11 -1.96 17.67 -3.24
N ALA A 12 -1.30 18.77 -3.62
CA ALA A 12 -0.80 18.95 -4.99
C ALA A 12 0.23 17.87 -5.36
N PHE A 13 1.13 17.50 -4.43
CA PHE A 13 2.08 16.42 -4.61
C PHE A 13 1.37 15.08 -4.86
N PHE A 14 0.36 14.75 -4.04
CA PHE A 14 -0.46 13.55 -4.21
C PHE A 14 -1.11 13.49 -5.59
N HIS A 15 -1.77 14.56 -6.04
CA HIS A 15 -2.40 14.60 -7.37
C HIS A 15 -1.39 14.51 -8.52
N ASN A 16 -0.19 15.07 -8.33
CA ASN A 16 0.86 15.02 -9.33
C ASN A 16 1.54 13.66 -9.44
N HIS A 17 1.78 12.99 -8.31
CA HIS A 17 2.62 11.80 -8.22
C HIS A 17 1.89 10.51 -7.86
N GLY A 18 0.64 10.59 -7.42
CA GLY A 18 -0.21 9.45 -7.05
C GLY A 18 0.03 8.95 -5.62
N PHE A 19 0.91 9.58 -4.86
CA PHE A 19 1.16 9.26 -3.46
C PHE A 19 1.68 10.48 -2.72
N VAL A 20 1.66 10.45 -1.39
CA VAL A 20 2.28 11.45 -0.53
C VAL A 20 2.72 10.80 0.78
N VAL A 21 3.85 11.24 1.34
CA VAL A 21 4.27 10.88 2.71
C VAL A 21 3.86 12.03 3.62
N LEU A 22 3.17 11.73 4.72
CA LEU A 22 2.81 12.72 5.73
C LEU A 22 3.87 12.67 6.83
N ASP A 23 4.76 13.66 6.84
CA ASP A 23 5.98 13.70 7.64
C ASP A 23 6.00 14.81 8.70
N THR A 24 4.91 15.59 8.79
CA THR A 24 4.79 16.71 9.73
C THR A 24 4.62 16.25 11.17
N GLU A 25 3.79 15.24 11.42
CA GLU A 25 3.61 14.58 12.72
C GLU A 25 3.12 13.14 12.52
N PRO A 26 3.30 12.23 13.51
CA PRO A 26 2.80 10.86 13.41
C PRO A 26 1.28 10.82 13.33
N LEU A 27 0.74 9.90 12.52
CA LEU A 27 -0.68 9.57 12.53
C LEU A 27 -1.06 8.84 13.83
N ILE A 28 -0.18 7.96 14.32
CA ILE A 28 -0.30 7.30 15.64
C ILE A 28 0.59 8.05 16.63
N LYS A 29 0.01 9.03 17.32
CA LYS A 29 0.73 9.90 18.28
C LYS A 29 0.96 9.24 19.64
N ASP A 30 0.13 8.27 19.99
CA ASP A 30 0.18 7.55 21.26
C ASP A 30 1.17 6.37 21.16
N SER A 31 2.31 6.48 21.83
CA SER A 31 3.33 5.44 21.83
C SER A 31 2.89 4.15 22.51
N VAL A 32 1.96 4.20 23.47
CA VAL A 32 1.39 3.01 24.10
C VAL A 32 0.50 2.28 23.10
N LEU A 33 -0.29 3.02 22.32
CA LEU A 33 -1.08 2.42 21.24
C LEU A 33 -0.19 1.82 20.15
N LEU A 34 0.91 2.47 19.78
CA LEU A 34 1.87 1.95 18.81
C LEU A 34 2.46 0.60 19.26
N GLU A 35 2.86 0.48 20.52
CA GLU A 35 3.34 -0.80 21.08
C GLU A 35 2.22 -1.83 21.22
N ALA A 36 1.00 -1.42 21.59
CA ALA A 36 -0.16 -2.31 21.62
C ALA A 36 -0.46 -2.91 20.24
N LEU A 37 -0.32 -2.14 19.15
CA LEU A 37 -0.47 -2.63 17.78
C LEU A 37 0.61 -3.65 17.41
N LYS A 38 1.86 -3.44 17.84
CA LYS A 38 2.94 -4.42 17.63
C LYS A 38 2.63 -5.76 18.29
N ILE A 39 2.07 -5.73 19.50
CA ILE A 39 1.60 -6.91 20.24
C ILE A 39 0.40 -7.53 19.53
N ALA A 40 -0.56 -6.73 19.07
CA ALA A 40 -1.73 -7.19 18.32
C ALA A 40 -1.32 -7.98 17.06
N PHE A 41 -0.31 -7.50 16.31
CA PHE A 41 0.24 -8.25 15.17
C PHE A 41 0.74 -9.63 15.61
N GLU A 42 1.51 -9.71 16.70
CA GLU A 42 2.00 -10.99 17.20
C GLU A 42 0.85 -11.93 17.59
N CYS A 43 -0.13 -11.45 18.35
CA CYS A 43 -1.30 -12.22 18.76
C CYS A 43 -2.13 -12.70 17.57
N CYS A 44 -2.52 -11.80 16.66
CA CYS A 44 -3.30 -12.13 15.47
C CYS A 44 -2.60 -13.19 14.60
N PHE A 45 -1.29 -13.07 14.37
CA PHE A 45 -0.57 -14.06 13.56
C PHE A 45 -0.32 -15.41 14.26
N ARG A 46 -0.49 -15.48 15.59
CA ARG A 46 -0.59 -16.76 16.33
C ARG A 46 -2.00 -17.35 16.32
N GLY A 47 -3.01 -16.57 15.93
CA GLY A 47 -4.43 -16.94 15.99
C GLY A 47 -5.11 -16.56 17.31
N ASP A 48 -4.46 -15.73 18.14
CA ASP A 48 -5.00 -15.21 19.38
C ASP A 48 -5.78 -13.91 19.08
N PHE A 49 -7.06 -14.04 18.72
CA PHE A 49 -7.91 -12.89 18.38
C PHE A 49 -8.64 -12.36 19.62
N ASP A 50 -8.28 -11.14 20.05
CA ASP A 50 -8.82 -10.47 21.25
C ASP A 50 -10.36 -10.40 21.27
N THR A 51 -10.98 -10.16 20.11
CA THR A 51 -12.44 -10.05 20.01
C THR A 51 -13.16 -11.40 19.91
N GLY A 52 -12.41 -12.50 19.74
CA GLY A 52 -12.94 -13.81 19.39
C GLY A 52 -13.50 -13.91 17.95
N ILE A 53 -13.41 -12.84 17.16
CA ILE A 53 -13.84 -12.79 15.76
C ILE A 53 -12.61 -13.03 14.88
N TYR A 54 -12.75 -13.93 13.89
CA TYR A 54 -11.69 -14.19 12.93
C TYR A 54 -11.59 -13.07 11.90
N PRO A 55 -10.38 -12.79 11.37
CA PRO A 55 -10.24 -11.92 10.22
C PRO A 55 -10.83 -12.59 8.98
N ASP A 56 -11.05 -11.80 7.93
CA ASP A 56 -11.70 -12.31 6.72
C ASP A 56 -10.76 -13.20 5.92
N GLU A 57 -9.46 -12.86 5.91
CA GLU A 57 -8.42 -13.69 5.35
C GLU A 57 -7.17 -13.71 6.25
N TRP A 58 -6.47 -14.84 6.24
CA TRP A 58 -5.31 -15.07 7.11
C TRP A 58 -4.23 -15.83 6.34
N HIS A 59 -3.40 -15.06 5.63
CA HIS A 59 -2.35 -15.51 4.74
C HIS A 59 -1.01 -15.54 5.47
N TRP A 60 -0.89 -16.47 6.43
CA TRP A 60 0.34 -17.06 6.98
C TRP A 60 -0.02 -17.66 8.34
N ARG A 61 0.29 -18.93 8.58
CA ARG A 61 0.00 -19.60 9.86
C ARG A 61 1.26 -20.22 10.44
N GLN A 62 1.48 -19.96 11.73
CA GLN A 62 2.62 -20.50 12.45
C GLN A 62 2.63 -22.04 12.37
N GLY A 63 3.77 -22.61 12.01
CA GLY A 63 3.94 -24.06 11.85
C GLY A 63 3.40 -24.66 10.54
N ILE A 64 2.71 -23.88 9.71
CA ILE A 64 2.19 -24.33 8.40
C ILE A 64 2.89 -23.59 7.25
N SER A 65 2.95 -22.27 7.32
CA SER A 65 3.49 -21.42 6.25
C SER A 65 5.01 -21.35 6.31
N ARG A 66 5.65 -21.03 5.18
CA ARG A 66 7.10 -20.83 5.14
C ARG A 66 7.50 -19.69 6.10
N PRO A 67 8.59 -19.83 6.86
CA PRO A 67 9.02 -18.80 7.82
C PRO A 67 9.33 -17.43 7.20
N ASP A 68 9.79 -17.44 5.95
CA ASP A 68 10.28 -16.30 5.16
C ASP A 68 9.22 -15.63 4.29
N ALA A 69 8.00 -16.19 4.26
CA ALA A 69 6.89 -15.59 3.54
C ALA A 69 6.44 -14.29 4.22
N VAL A 70 6.03 -13.32 3.40
CA VAL A 70 5.27 -12.16 3.90
C VAL A 70 4.02 -12.68 4.60
N ARG A 71 3.73 -12.13 5.76
CA ARG A 71 2.52 -12.47 6.51
C ARG A 71 1.48 -11.39 6.28
N GLU A 72 0.25 -11.81 6.06
CA GLU A 72 -0.88 -10.92 5.81
C GLU A 72 -2.15 -11.43 6.50
N ILE A 73 -2.92 -10.50 7.05
CA ILE A 73 -4.26 -10.71 7.58
C ILE A 73 -5.13 -9.58 7.03
N CYS A 74 -6.25 -9.92 6.39
CA CYS A 74 -7.22 -8.97 5.86
C CYS A 74 -8.39 -8.79 6.86
N ASN A 75 -8.82 -7.55 7.08
CA ASN A 75 -9.84 -7.16 8.05
C ASN A 75 -9.47 -7.49 9.52
N GLY A 76 -8.22 -7.21 9.90
CA GLY A 76 -7.73 -7.36 11.27
C GLY A 76 -8.46 -6.49 12.29
N TRP A 77 -9.09 -5.38 11.88
CA TRP A 77 -9.92 -4.52 12.75
C TRP A 77 -11.07 -5.29 13.41
N LYS A 78 -11.53 -6.38 12.79
CA LYS A 78 -12.57 -7.25 13.37
C LYS A 78 -12.03 -8.06 14.54
N SER A 79 -10.74 -8.41 14.48
CA SER A 79 -10.09 -9.42 15.34
C SER A 79 -9.41 -8.84 16.57
N ASP A 80 -9.03 -7.56 16.54
CA ASP A 80 -8.27 -6.93 17.62
C ASP A 80 -8.71 -5.48 17.89
N ALA A 81 -8.84 -5.12 19.17
CA ALA A 81 -9.33 -3.81 19.59
C ALA A 81 -8.32 -2.67 19.34
N ALA A 82 -7.01 -2.92 19.44
CA ALA A 82 -5.99 -1.91 19.15
C ALA A 82 -5.95 -1.60 17.65
N VAL A 83 -6.02 -2.64 16.80
CA VAL A 83 -6.16 -2.47 15.34
C VAL A 83 -7.42 -1.68 15.02
N ARG A 84 -8.58 -2.09 15.57
CA ARG A 84 -9.86 -1.40 15.38
C ARG A 84 -9.80 0.08 15.75
N ARG A 85 -9.12 0.41 16.84
CA ARG A 85 -9.00 1.79 17.34
C ARG A 85 -8.32 2.72 16.32
N VAL A 86 -7.37 2.23 15.54
CA VAL A 86 -6.71 3.01 14.48
C VAL A 86 -7.53 2.98 13.20
N VAL A 87 -7.89 1.78 12.72
CA VAL A 87 -8.58 1.58 11.43
C VAL A 87 -9.90 2.34 11.38
N LEU A 88 -10.67 2.34 12.47
CA LEU A 88 -11.98 3.01 12.55
C LEU A 88 -11.91 4.44 13.12
N SER A 89 -10.72 5.03 13.22
CA SER A 89 -10.58 6.38 13.75
C SER A 89 -11.04 7.46 12.76
N GLU A 90 -11.61 8.54 13.28
CA GLU A 90 -11.85 9.75 12.48
C GLU A 90 -10.55 10.36 11.92
N GLU A 91 -9.42 10.14 12.59
CA GLU A 91 -8.10 10.61 12.14
C GLU A 91 -7.79 10.03 10.75
N VAL A 92 -7.84 8.70 10.63
CA VAL A 92 -7.66 7.98 9.35
C VAL A 92 -8.79 8.35 8.38
N GLY A 93 -10.05 8.27 8.82
CA GLY A 93 -11.21 8.54 7.96
C GLY A 93 -11.22 9.94 7.35
N SER A 94 -10.62 10.93 8.01
CA SER A 94 -10.58 12.31 7.51
C SER A 94 -9.60 12.55 6.37
N LEU A 95 -8.73 11.59 6.02
CA LEU A 95 -7.65 11.80 5.05
C LEU A 95 -8.15 11.86 3.59
N GLY A 96 -9.11 11.02 3.22
CA GLY A 96 -9.68 11.01 1.87
C GLY A 96 -10.32 12.34 1.44
N PRO A 97 -11.23 12.92 2.27
CA PRO A 97 -11.88 14.20 2.03
C PRO A 97 -10.92 15.41 1.97
N GLN A 98 -9.73 15.28 2.54
CA GLN A 98 -8.68 16.30 2.38
C GLN A 98 -8.05 16.24 0.98
N LEU A 99 -7.94 15.04 0.39
CA LEU A 99 -7.37 14.83 -0.95
C LEU A 99 -8.39 15.04 -2.07
N PHE A 100 -9.66 14.73 -1.84
CA PHE A 100 -10.72 14.75 -2.85
C PHE A 100 -11.92 15.58 -2.41
N ASP A 101 -12.17 16.68 -3.12
CA ASP A 101 -13.23 17.64 -2.76
C ASP A 101 -14.65 17.03 -2.86
N HIS A 102 -14.83 16.01 -3.70
CA HIS A 102 -16.12 15.32 -3.83
C HIS A 102 -16.42 14.35 -2.67
N TRP A 103 -15.42 13.92 -1.91
CA TRP A 103 -15.63 13.01 -0.79
C TRP A 103 -16.29 13.74 0.39
N GLN A 104 -17.59 13.50 0.57
CA GLN A 104 -18.34 14.05 1.72
C GLN A 104 -18.21 13.18 2.98
N SER A 105 -17.71 11.96 2.82
CA SER A 105 -17.52 10.97 3.89
C SER A 105 -16.53 9.92 3.45
N SER A 106 -15.98 9.16 4.42
CA SER A 106 -15.12 8.01 4.14
C SER A 106 -15.61 6.78 4.87
N ARG A 107 -15.44 5.64 4.20
CA ARG A 107 -15.67 4.30 4.76
C ARG A 107 -14.39 3.50 4.67
N VAL A 108 -14.21 2.54 5.57
CA VAL A 108 -13.14 1.53 5.43
C VAL A 108 -13.59 0.46 4.44
N ALA A 109 -12.78 0.21 3.41
CA ALA A 109 -12.93 -0.91 2.49
C ALA A 109 -12.43 -2.21 3.13
N GLN A 110 -11.20 -2.14 3.64
CA GLN A 110 -10.43 -3.23 4.22
C GLN A 110 -9.25 -2.64 5.01
N ASP A 111 -8.78 -3.35 6.04
CA ASP A 111 -7.44 -3.16 6.57
C ASP A 111 -6.58 -4.41 6.37
N ASP A 112 -5.27 -4.22 6.29
CA ASP A 112 -4.30 -5.31 6.17
C ASP A 112 -3.18 -5.18 7.20
N LEU A 113 -2.93 -6.26 7.93
CA LEU A 113 -1.77 -6.39 8.80
C LEU A 113 -0.66 -7.04 7.98
N LEU A 114 0.31 -6.26 7.51
CA LEU A 114 1.42 -6.76 6.72
C LEU A 114 2.69 -6.87 7.55
N TRP A 115 3.25 -8.08 7.64
CA TRP A 115 4.45 -8.33 8.45
C TRP A 115 5.55 -9.04 7.67
N LYS A 116 6.67 -8.32 7.51
CA LYS A 116 7.94 -8.86 7.05
C LYS A 116 8.87 -9.05 8.25
N VAL A 117 9.20 -10.30 8.58
CA VAL A 117 10.10 -10.62 9.68
C VAL A 117 11.57 -10.36 9.31
N PRO A 118 12.46 -10.14 10.31
CA PRO A 118 13.89 -10.02 10.07
C PRO A 118 14.46 -11.25 9.37
N ALA A 119 15.54 -11.04 8.61
CA ALA A 119 16.23 -12.12 7.92
C ALA A 119 16.75 -13.20 8.88
N SER A 120 17.13 -12.86 10.11
CA SER A 120 17.56 -13.85 11.12
C SER A 120 16.47 -14.84 11.52
N VAL A 121 15.21 -14.40 11.60
CA VAL A 121 14.05 -15.24 11.93
C VAL A 121 13.75 -16.21 10.79
N SER A 122 13.86 -15.73 9.55
CA SER A 122 13.77 -16.53 8.34
C SER A 122 14.84 -17.64 8.31
N THR A 123 16.08 -17.35 8.75
CA THR A 123 17.16 -18.33 8.85
C THR A 123 16.95 -19.35 9.99
N SER A 124 16.60 -18.88 11.19
CA SER A 124 16.52 -19.71 12.40
C SER A 124 15.45 -20.80 12.32
N MET A 125 14.28 -20.51 11.73
CA MET A 125 13.21 -21.51 11.57
C MET A 125 13.50 -22.55 10.50
N ARG A 126 14.43 -22.31 9.57
CA ARG A 126 14.95 -23.34 8.67
C ARG A 126 16.02 -24.22 9.33
N SER A 127 16.74 -23.67 10.31
CA SER A 127 17.84 -24.36 10.99
C SER A 127 17.43 -25.15 12.24
N THR A 128 16.15 -25.27 12.60
CA THR A 128 15.71 -26.13 13.73
C THR A 128 15.87 -27.64 13.48
N GLY A 129 16.68 -28.04 12.49
CA GLY A 129 17.36 -29.33 12.43
C GLY A 129 18.75 -29.37 13.11
N ALA A 130 19.30 -28.25 13.58
CA ALA A 130 20.57 -28.21 14.31
C ALA A 130 20.68 -26.93 15.17
N GLY A 131 20.80 -27.10 16.49
CA GLY A 131 20.86 -26.00 17.44
C GLY A 131 22.19 -25.23 17.46
N SER A 132 22.15 -23.99 17.96
CA SER A 132 23.00 -23.43 19.02
C SER A 132 22.88 -21.90 19.09
N THR A 133 23.50 -21.34 20.12
CA THR A 133 23.15 -20.15 20.92
C THR A 133 23.90 -18.86 20.56
N ASP A 134 23.32 -17.74 21.05
CA ASP A 134 23.91 -16.45 21.47
C ASP A 134 24.56 -15.48 20.45
N ALA A 135 24.13 -14.21 20.50
CA ALA A 135 24.97 -13.07 20.91
C ALA A 135 24.21 -11.72 20.89
N ALA A 136 24.50 -10.88 21.89
CA ALA A 136 24.05 -9.50 22.06
C ALA A 136 24.84 -8.49 21.20
N ASN A 137 24.32 -7.27 20.98
CA ASN A 137 25.04 -6.00 21.26
C ASN A 137 24.28 -4.69 20.90
N GLY A 138 24.35 -3.75 21.85
CA GLY A 138 24.53 -2.29 21.77
C GLY A 138 23.84 -1.44 20.69
N PHE A 139 22.90 -0.57 21.11
CA PHE A 139 22.36 0.53 20.30
C PHE A 139 22.86 1.89 20.80
N SER A 140 23.31 2.75 19.89
CA SER A 140 23.56 4.18 20.11
C SER A 140 22.48 4.98 19.41
N LEU A 141 21.80 5.86 20.14
CA LEU A 141 20.76 6.76 19.64
C LEU A 141 21.39 8.07 19.15
N ALA A 142 21.11 8.46 17.91
CA ALA A 142 21.33 9.81 17.41
C ALA A 142 19.98 10.39 16.95
N ALA A 143 19.72 11.64 17.33
CA ALA A 143 18.47 12.36 17.10
C ALA A 143 18.25 12.73 15.62
N PRO A 144 16.99 12.81 15.14
CA PRO A 144 16.69 13.05 13.74
C PRO A 144 16.76 14.54 13.35
N THR A 145 17.28 14.80 12.15
CA THR A 145 17.17 16.07 11.42
C THR A 145 15.86 16.13 10.63
N HIS A 146 15.34 17.34 10.41
CA HIS A 146 13.95 17.64 10.01
C HIS A 146 13.59 17.52 8.51
N GLU A 147 14.32 16.71 7.73
CA GLU A 147 13.96 16.42 6.33
C GLU A 147 14.10 14.92 6.07
N ILE A 148 13.04 14.26 5.57
CA ILE A 148 13.08 12.85 5.16
C ILE A 148 13.79 12.76 3.80
N PRO A 149 14.98 12.14 3.71
CA PRO A 149 15.69 12.04 2.45
C PRO A 149 14.98 11.06 1.49
N LYS A 150 14.93 11.41 0.20
CA LYS A 150 14.74 10.40 -0.85
C LYS A 150 15.94 9.46 -0.84
N GLU A 151 15.71 8.16 -0.67
CA GLU A 151 16.79 7.17 -0.72
C GLU A 151 17.03 6.70 -2.17
N GLU A 152 18.19 7.04 -2.74
CA GLU A 152 18.64 6.49 -4.01
C GLU A 152 19.13 5.04 -3.81
N GLY A 153 18.22 4.08 -3.96
CA GLY A 153 18.58 2.66 -3.98
C GLY A 153 19.29 2.30 -5.29
N LYS A 154 20.57 1.91 -5.23
CA LYS A 154 21.15 1.03 -6.26
C LYS A 154 20.37 -0.28 -6.24
N ASN A 155 20.02 -0.81 -7.42
CA ASN A 155 19.53 -2.19 -7.56
C ASN A 155 20.66 -3.14 -7.15
N ASP A 156 20.84 -3.34 -5.85
CA ASP A 156 21.82 -4.30 -5.34
C ASP A 156 21.24 -5.70 -5.52
N THR A 157 21.77 -6.42 -6.51
CA THR A 157 21.42 -7.80 -6.86
C THR A 157 22.09 -8.81 -5.94
N THR A 158 22.58 -8.42 -4.76
CA THR A 158 22.99 -9.37 -3.73
C THR A 158 21.74 -10.01 -3.09
N ASP A 159 21.27 -11.08 -3.72
CA ASP A 159 20.24 -11.95 -3.17
C ASP A 159 20.75 -12.58 -1.87
N ASN A 160 20.49 -11.93 -0.74
CA ASN A 160 20.52 -12.59 0.56
C ASN A 160 19.40 -13.65 0.57
N PRO A 161 19.72 -14.96 0.56
CA PRO A 161 18.72 -16.03 0.49
C PRO A 161 17.85 -16.14 1.75
N HIS A 162 18.11 -15.30 2.76
CA HIS A 162 17.41 -15.27 4.04
C HIS A 162 16.42 -14.11 4.18
N ALA A 163 16.29 -13.24 3.17
CA ALA A 163 15.37 -12.10 3.24
C ALA A 163 13.90 -12.52 3.17
N SER A 164 13.00 -11.83 3.87
CA SER A 164 11.56 -12.09 3.70
C SER A 164 11.13 -11.70 2.28
N SER A 165 10.12 -12.38 1.70
CA SER A 165 9.75 -12.17 0.28
C SER A 165 9.36 -10.71 -0.06
N SER A 166 9.54 -10.32 -1.32
CA SER A 166 9.05 -9.05 -1.86
C SER A 166 7.53 -9.09 -2.12
N VAL A 167 6.94 -7.91 -2.27
CA VAL A 167 5.59 -7.73 -2.81
C VAL A 167 5.76 -7.13 -4.21
N GLY A 168 5.22 -7.81 -5.22
CA GLY A 168 5.31 -7.39 -6.62
C GLY A 168 4.62 -6.06 -6.89
N TYR A 169 4.96 -5.42 -8.01
CA TYR A 169 4.30 -4.17 -8.40
C TYR A 169 2.85 -4.43 -8.81
N HIS A 170 1.92 -3.72 -8.18
CA HIS A 170 0.47 -3.84 -8.40
C HIS A 170 -0.23 -2.48 -8.19
N ILE A 171 -1.53 -2.43 -8.51
CA ILE A 171 -2.41 -1.31 -8.17
C ILE A 171 -3.58 -1.83 -7.35
N ASP A 172 -4.03 -1.06 -6.37
CA ASP A 172 -5.11 -1.47 -5.47
C ASP A 172 -6.48 -1.48 -6.16
N SER A 173 -6.63 -0.70 -7.24
CA SER A 173 -7.90 -0.61 -7.95
C SER A 173 -8.38 -1.93 -8.54
N ASP A 174 -7.46 -2.85 -8.87
CA ASP A 174 -7.79 -4.19 -9.35
C ASP A 174 -8.56 -5.02 -8.32
N TYR A 175 -8.29 -4.78 -7.03
CA TYR A 175 -8.83 -5.57 -5.94
C TYR A 175 -9.98 -4.85 -5.25
N ILE A 176 -9.90 -3.52 -5.10
CA ILE A 176 -10.77 -2.75 -4.21
C ILE A 176 -11.69 -1.80 -5.00
N SER A 177 -11.11 -0.81 -5.68
CA SER A 177 -11.85 0.30 -6.28
C SER A 177 -12.83 -0.14 -7.34
N LYS A 178 -12.41 -1.09 -8.19
CA LYS A 178 -13.22 -1.61 -9.31
C LYS A 178 -14.42 -2.44 -8.86
N GLN A 179 -14.58 -2.70 -7.55
CA GLN A 179 -15.76 -3.36 -6.97
C GLN A 179 -16.91 -2.39 -6.72
N PHE A 180 -16.65 -1.08 -6.80
CA PHE A 180 -17.61 -0.04 -6.49
C PHE A 180 -17.75 0.98 -7.65
N LEU A 181 -18.87 1.70 -7.66
CA LEU A 181 -19.21 2.74 -8.62
C LEU A 181 -19.50 4.07 -7.88
N PRO A 182 -19.08 5.23 -8.43
CA PRO A 182 -18.15 5.37 -9.57
C PRO A 182 -16.76 4.79 -9.24
N THR A 183 -15.99 4.38 -10.25
CA THR A 183 -14.64 3.79 -10.05
C THR A 183 -13.56 4.85 -9.88
N GLU A 184 -13.77 6.04 -10.41
CA GLU A 184 -12.83 7.14 -10.47
C GLU A 184 -12.61 7.73 -9.08
N ASP A 185 -11.35 7.89 -8.66
CA ASP A 185 -10.94 8.56 -7.42
C ASP A 185 -11.76 8.13 -6.19
N ASN A 186 -12.17 6.85 -6.17
CA ASN A 186 -13.14 6.36 -5.19
C ASN A 186 -12.46 5.73 -3.98
N SER A 187 -11.13 5.59 -4.02
CA SER A 187 -10.36 5.00 -2.94
C SER A 187 -8.92 5.48 -2.85
N ILE A 188 -8.42 5.42 -1.62
CA ILE A 188 -7.01 5.63 -1.26
C ILE A 188 -6.56 4.56 -0.29
N THR A 189 -5.26 4.40 -0.18
CA THR A 189 -4.65 3.47 0.78
C THR A 189 -3.73 4.24 1.69
N VAL A 190 -3.95 4.11 3.00
CA VAL A 190 -3.12 4.69 4.06
C VAL A 190 -2.21 3.59 4.59
N TRP A 191 -0.91 3.77 4.42
CA TRP A 191 0.11 2.80 4.84
C TRP A 191 0.87 3.32 6.07
N ILE A 192 0.78 2.59 7.19
CA ILE A 192 1.24 3.03 8.51
C ILE A 192 2.27 2.02 9.03
N PRO A 193 3.59 2.28 8.93
CA PRO A 193 4.59 1.41 9.52
C PRO A 193 4.52 1.45 11.04
N LEU A 194 4.59 0.28 11.68
CA LEU A 194 4.71 0.19 13.14
C LEU A 194 6.17 0.10 13.59
N ASP A 195 7.07 -0.23 12.66
CA ASP A 195 8.53 -0.21 12.83
C ASP A 195 9.10 0.80 11.83
N ASP A 196 10.18 1.52 12.17
CA ASP A 196 10.87 2.41 11.22
C ASP A 196 11.13 1.69 9.89
N ALA A 197 10.60 2.22 8.79
CA ALA A 197 10.65 1.58 7.49
C ALA A 197 11.58 2.32 6.53
N ASP A 198 12.49 1.58 5.90
CA ASP A 198 13.44 2.08 4.91
C ASP A 198 13.73 0.99 3.86
N VAL A 199 14.67 1.26 2.95
CA VAL A 199 15.01 0.31 1.88
C VAL A 199 15.53 -1.03 2.42
N GLU A 200 16.21 -1.04 3.58
CA GLU A 200 16.79 -2.27 4.15
C GLU A 200 15.71 -3.26 4.59
N ASN A 201 14.66 -2.78 5.26
CA ASN A 201 13.58 -3.64 5.77
C ASN A 201 12.36 -3.73 4.84
N GLY A 202 12.44 -3.14 3.66
CA GLY A 202 11.42 -3.26 2.61
C GLY A 202 10.26 -2.29 2.82
N VAL A 203 10.56 -1.00 2.89
CA VAL A 203 9.57 0.09 2.76
C VAL A 203 8.81 0.01 1.44
N LEU A 204 7.67 0.70 1.39
CA LEU A 204 6.85 0.80 0.18
C LEU A 204 7.59 1.57 -0.92
N GLU A 205 7.45 1.11 -2.16
CA GLU A 205 8.00 1.72 -3.37
C GLU A 205 6.86 2.19 -4.25
N PHE A 206 6.90 3.44 -4.72
CA PHE A 206 5.87 4.02 -5.58
C PHE A 206 6.43 4.36 -6.95
N VAL A 207 5.67 4.12 -8.01
CA VAL A 207 6.03 4.60 -9.35
C VAL A 207 5.36 5.95 -9.54
N ALA A 208 6.14 7.03 -9.39
CA ALA A 208 5.60 8.39 -9.38
C ALA A 208 4.89 8.74 -10.69
N GLY A 209 3.64 9.18 -10.58
CA GLY A 209 2.78 9.57 -11.71
C GLY A 209 2.10 8.40 -12.43
N SER A 210 2.35 7.16 -12.02
CA SER A 210 1.79 5.96 -12.68
C SER A 210 0.25 5.90 -12.64
N HIS A 211 -0.39 6.56 -11.68
CA HIS A 211 -1.85 6.63 -11.58
C HIS A 211 -2.53 7.29 -12.78
N LYS A 212 -1.77 8.04 -13.58
CA LYS A 212 -2.23 8.71 -14.80
C LYS A 212 -2.18 7.81 -16.04
N TYR A 213 -1.66 6.59 -15.91
CA TYR A 213 -1.43 5.64 -17.01
C TYR A 213 -2.37 4.43 -16.92
N GLU A 214 -3.65 4.64 -16.57
CA GLU A 214 -4.62 3.56 -16.39
C GLU A 214 -4.77 2.70 -17.66
N THR A 215 -4.91 3.32 -18.82
CA THR A 215 -5.03 2.61 -20.11
C THR A 215 -3.81 1.73 -20.38
N GLU A 216 -2.60 2.29 -20.25
CA GLU A 216 -1.35 1.55 -20.47
C GLU A 216 -1.15 0.43 -19.45
N LEU A 217 -1.57 0.64 -18.19
CA LEU A 217 -1.56 -0.39 -17.16
C LEU A 217 -2.49 -1.55 -17.51
N GLU A 218 -3.72 -1.27 -17.97
CA GLU A 218 -4.66 -2.31 -18.39
C GLU A 218 -4.15 -3.09 -19.61
N GLU A 219 -3.54 -2.43 -20.58
CA GLU A 219 -2.89 -3.10 -21.71
C GLU A 219 -1.70 -3.96 -21.26
N ALA A 220 -0.83 -3.43 -20.39
CA ALA A 220 0.31 -4.15 -19.85
C ALA A 220 -0.11 -5.43 -19.11
N LYS A 221 -1.14 -5.36 -18.28
CA LYS A 221 -1.71 -6.53 -17.59
C LYS A 221 -2.27 -7.56 -18.56
N ARG A 222 -3.00 -7.10 -19.59
CA ARG A 222 -3.61 -7.99 -20.59
C ARG A 222 -2.54 -8.75 -21.38
N ASP A 223 -1.46 -8.07 -21.77
CA ASP A 223 -0.31 -8.67 -22.45
C ASP A 223 0.44 -9.67 -21.56
N LEU A 224 0.62 -9.36 -20.27
CA LEU A 224 1.27 -10.27 -19.32
C LEU A 224 0.43 -11.53 -19.09
N LYS A 225 -0.89 -11.39 -18.91
CA LYS A 225 -1.80 -12.53 -18.77
C LYS A 225 -1.79 -13.45 -20.00
N ALA A 226 -1.79 -12.88 -21.20
CA ALA A 226 -1.73 -13.66 -22.44
C ALA A 226 -0.43 -14.47 -22.59
N ARG A 227 0.67 -14.06 -21.92
CA ARG A 227 1.94 -14.80 -21.92
C ARG A 227 1.92 -15.98 -20.95
N ASP A 228 1.15 -15.91 -19.86
CA ASP A 228 1.05 -16.96 -18.84
C ASP A 228 0.16 -18.15 -19.23
N GLU A 229 -0.79 -17.95 -20.14
CA GLU A 229 -1.65 -19.02 -20.67
C GLU A 229 -0.87 -20.11 -21.45
N GLY A 230 0.46 -19.94 -21.62
CA GLY A 230 1.42 -20.94 -22.12
C GLY A 230 1.96 -21.94 -21.07
N GLY A 231 1.51 -21.87 -19.80
CA GLY A 231 1.77 -22.89 -18.79
C GLY A 231 2.97 -22.62 -17.87
N SER A 232 2.80 -21.71 -16.92
CA SER A 232 3.30 -21.87 -15.54
C SER A 232 2.52 -20.91 -14.64
N SER A 233 2.14 -21.34 -13.43
CA SER A 233 1.50 -20.50 -12.42
C SER A 233 2.44 -19.36 -12.03
N PHE A 234 2.30 -18.20 -12.67
CA PHE A 234 3.05 -17.01 -12.32
C PHE A 234 2.48 -16.44 -11.03
N HIS A 235 3.17 -16.69 -9.92
CA HIS A 235 3.03 -15.89 -8.72
C HIS A 235 3.83 -14.62 -8.97
N GLY A 236 3.26 -13.67 -9.72
CA GLY A 236 3.93 -12.50 -10.28
C GLY A 236 4.44 -11.48 -9.26
N GLY A 237 5.35 -11.90 -8.39
CA GLY A 237 6.21 -11.04 -7.58
C GLY A 237 7.43 -10.63 -8.40
N GLY A 238 7.32 -9.56 -9.17
CA GLY A 238 8.46 -9.02 -9.92
C GLY A 238 8.18 -7.65 -10.56
N ASN A 239 9.23 -7.05 -11.13
CA ASN A 239 9.17 -5.77 -11.84
C ASN A 239 8.44 -5.85 -13.20
N ALA A 240 7.85 -6.99 -13.57
CA ALA A 240 7.29 -7.23 -14.89
C ALA A 240 6.19 -6.24 -15.30
N LEU A 241 5.28 -5.89 -14.37
CA LEU A 241 4.24 -4.90 -14.65
C LEU A 241 4.83 -3.48 -14.83
N LEU A 242 5.81 -3.11 -14.00
CA LEU A 242 6.53 -1.84 -14.13
C LEU A 242 7.30 -1.76 -15.46
N ASP A 243 7.99 -2.83 -15.84
CA ASP A 243 8.75 -2.88 -17.10
C ASP A 243 7.80 -2.83 -18.30
N ALA A 244 6.69 -3.56 -18.26
CA ALA A 244 5.65 -3.51 -19.29
C ALA A 244 5.02 -2.11 -19.41
N LEU A 245 4.75 -1.45 -18.28
CA LEU A 245 4.23 -0.08 -18.26
C LEU A 245 5.24 0.89 -18.87
N ARG A 246 6.53 0.80 -18.52
CA ARG A 246 7.58 1.65 -19.08
C ARG A 246 7.68 1.51 -20.60
N GLU A 247 7.56 0.29 -21.12
CA GLU A 247 7.56 0.04 -22.56
C GLU A 247 6.32 0.60 -23.26
N LYS A 248 5.15 0.56 -22.61
CA LYS A 248 3.91 1.18 -23.13
C LYS A 248 4.00 2.70 -23.14
N ALA A 249 4.41 3.31 -22.03
CA ALA A 249 4.53 4.77 -21.90
C ALA A 249 5.45 5.38 -22.98
N LYS A 250 6.58 4.71 -23.30
CA LYS A 250 7.47 5.13 -24.39
C LYS A 250 6.78 5.17 -25.75
N ARG A 251 5.83 4.26 -26.03
CA ARG A 251 5.14 4.18 -27.34
C ARG A 251 4.11 5.30 -27.50
N THR A 252 3.40 5.64 -26.43
CA THR A 252 2.43 6.75 -26.43
C THR A 252 3.12 8.07 -26.80
N ASP A 253 4.33 8.31 -26.27
CA ASP A 253 5.14 9.50 -26.60
C ASP A 253 5.58 9.55 -28.08
N HIS A 254 5.91 8.39 -28.68
CA HIS A 254 6.33 8.33 -30.09
C HIS A 254 5.16 8.54 -31.06
N HIS A 255 3.95 8.11 -30.72
CA HIS A 255 2.76 8.37 -31.55
C HIS A 255 2.31 9.83 -31.48
N ALA A 256 2.40 10.49 -30.32
CA ALA A 256 2.11 11.92 -30.20
C ALA A 256 3.07 12.78 -31.06
N ASN A 257 4.36 12.40 -31.12
CA ASN A 257 5.36 13.13 -31.89
C ASN A 257 5.27 12.89 -33.41
N ASN A 258 4.78 11.73 -33.87
CA ASN A 258 4.60 11.44 -35.31
C ASN A 258 3.25 11.88 -35.88
N ALA A 259 2.25 12.20 -35.05
CA ALA A 259 0.97 12.74 -35.50
C ALA A 259 1.00 14.25 -35.80
N SER A 260 2.11 14.94 -35.48
CA SER A 260 2.34 16.37 -35.79
C SER A 260 3.15 16.53 -37.09
N THR A 261 2.61 16.06 -38.21
CA THR A 261 3.14 16.43 -39.55
C THR A 261 1.99 16.66 -40.52
N THR A 262 1.19 17.70 -40.24
CA THR A 262 0.37 18.41 -41.24
C THR A 262 0.16 19.86 -40.78
N CYS A 263 0.45 20.81 -41.68
CA CYS A 263 0.32 22.29 -41.61
C CYS A 263 -0.80 22.81 -40.69
N THR A 264 -0.68 23.92 -39.93
CA THR A 264 -0.22 25.29 -40.26
C THR A 264 0.25 26.05 -39.00
N SER A 265 0.93 27.17 -39.22
CA SER A 265 1.50 28.11 -38.24
C SER A 265 0.50 28.66 -37.20
N GLU A 266 0.79 28.45 -35.91
CA GLU A 266 0.53 29.43 -34.83
C GLU A 266 1.41 29.11 -33.62
N LYS A 267 2.26 30.07 -33.24
CA LYS A 267 3.16 29.97 -32.08
C LYS A 267 2.35 30.19 -30.80
N ASN A 268 1.98 29.12 -30.12
CA ASN A 268 1.80 29.14 -28.68
C ASN A 268 2.94 28.34 -28.05
N ALA A 269 3.73 29.02 -27.21
CA ALA A 269 4.74 28.40 -26.37
C ALA A 269 4.05 27.56 -25.28
N SER A 270 3.56 26.39 -25.68
CA SER A 270 3.32 25.27 -24.77
C SER A 270 4.68 24.60 -24.58
N THR A 271 5.24 24.70 -23.38
CA THR A 271 6.40 23.92 -22.97
C THR A 271 6.07 22.44 -23.11
N SER A 272 6.48 21.85 -24.24
CA SER A 272 6.51 20.41 -24.47
C SER A 272 7.53 19.81 -23.51
N THR A 273 7.10 19.51 -22.29
CA THR A 273 7.86 18.66 -21.38
C THR A 273 7.48 17.24 -21.75
N SER A 274 8.39 16.50 -22.37
CA SER A 274 8.26 15.04 -22.42
C SER A 274 7.97 14.55 -21.00
N PRO A 275 7.00 13.65 -20.78
CA PRO A 275 6.68 13.20 -19.44
C PRO A 275 7.96 12.64 -18.79
N ALA A 276 8.23 13.08 -17.56
CA ALA A 276 9.38 12.61 -16.81
C ALA A 276 9.34 11.06 -16.76
N PRO A 277 10.50 10.38 -16.84
CA PRO A 277 10.53 8.92 -16.83
C PRO A 277 9.83 8.38 -15.57
N LEU A 278 9.02 7.33 -15.75
CA LEU A 278 8.36 6.59 -14.66
C LEU A 278 9.41 6.09 -13.66
N SER A 279 9.57 6.85 -12.59
CA SER A 279 10.61 6.71 -11.59
C SER A 279 10.05 6.05 -10.34
N VAL A 280 10.85 5.15 -9.77
CA VAL A 280 10.52 4.51 -8.50
C VAL A 280 10.98 5.42 -7.38
N ALA A 281 10.06 5.83 -6.52
CA ALA A 281 10.29 6.66 -5.36
C ALA A 281 10.21 5.81 -4.09
N ARG A 282 11.17 6.01 -3.19
CA ARG A 282 11.27 5.37 -1.88
C ARG A 282 11.59 6.43 -0.85
N TYR A 283 10.87 6.39 0.26
CA TYR A 283 11.03 7.32 1.36
C TYR A 283 11.12 6.52 2.64
N ARG A 284 12.06 6.89 3.52
CA ARG A 284 12.04 6.37 4.88
C ARG A 284 10.79 6.89 5.58
N ILE A 285 10.04 6.03 6.27
CA ILE A 285 8.85 6.41 7.02
C ILE A 285 9.03 5.92 8.47
N PRO A 286 9.16 6.82 9.46
CA PRO A 286 9.30 6.42 10.86
C PRO A 286 8.04 5.72 11.38
N ALA A 287 8.20 4.90 12.42
CA ALA A 287 7.07 4.22 13.05
C ALA A 287 5.97 5.21 13.49
N GLY A 288 4.71 4.88 13.18
CA GLY A 288 3.53 5.68 13.52
C GLY A 288 3.23 6.85 12.57
N TYR A 289 4.12 7.19 11.63
CA TYR A 289 3.82 8.09 10.51
C TYR A 289 3.04 7.33 9.42
N CYS A 290 2.75 7.96 8.29
CA CYS A 290 2.09 7.27 7.19
C CYS A 290 2.45 7.81 5.81
N SER A 291 2.25 6.98 4.80
CA SER A 291 2.05 7.41 3.41
C SER A 291 0.61 7.16 2.97
N ILE A 292 0.16 7.90 1.96
CA ILE A 292 -1.12 7.71 1.30
C ILE A 292 -0.85 7.52 -0.19
N HIS A 293 -1.47 6.53 -0.83
CA HIS A 293 -1.43 6.38 -2.28
C HIS A 293 -2.80 6.22 -2.90
N HIS A 294 -2.90 6.72 -4.13
CA HIS A 294 -4.07 6.63 -4.97
C HIS A 294 -4.27 5.18 -5.45
N GLN A 295 -5.52 4.79 -5.67
CA GLN A 295 -5.90 3.45 -6.13
C GLN A 295 -5.16 2.93 -7.39
N ASN A 296 -4.80 3.84 -8.30
CA ASN A 296 -4.13 3.51 -9.56
C ASN A 296 -2.60 3.67 -9.48
N THR A 297 -2.06 4.06 -8.33
CA THR A 297 -0.60 4.20 -8.18
C THR A 297 0.05 2.83 -8.15
N LEU A 298 0.87 2.56 -9.16
CA LEU A 298 1.66 1.35 -9.21
C LEU A 298 2.69 1.38 -8.08
N HIS A 299 2.65 0.37 -7.22
CA HIS A 299 3.48 0.30 -6.03
C HIS A 299 3.85 -1.15 -5.69
N GLY A 300 4.91 -1.31 -4.90
CA GLY A 300 5.43 -2.61 -4.48
C GLY A 300 6.28 -2.46 -3.23
N SER A 301 6.93 -3.54 -2.78
CA SER A 301 7.78 -3.48 -1.60
C SER A 301 8.90 -4.50 -1.68
N GLY A 302 10.15 -4.04 -1.60
CA GLY A 302 11.35 -4.89 -1.58
C GLY A 302 11.37 -5.87 -0.40
N PRO A 303 12.23 -6.90 -0.44
CA PRO A 303 12.33 -7.87 0.66
C PRO A 303 12.82 -7.21 1.96
N ASN A 304 12.52 -7.79 3.12
CA ASN A 304 13.17 -7.37 4.37
C ASN A 304 14.53 -8.07 4.49
N ARG A 305 15.61 -7.31 4.29
CA ARG A 305 17.00 -7.77 4.38
C ARG A 305 17.62 -7.47 5.75
N SER A 306 16.93 -6.71 6.60
CA SER A 306 17.44 -6.34 7.91
C SER A 306 17.63 -7.58 8.78
N PRO A 307 18.78 -7.73 9.47
CA PRO A 307 19.03 -8.91 10.28
C PRO A 307 18.16 -8.93 11.53
N LEU A 308 17.74 -7.78 12.04
CA LEU A 308 17.10 -7.65 13.36
C LEU A 308 15.77 -6.89 13.34
N ARG A 309 15.49 -6.08 12.32
CA ARG A 309 14.29 -5.24 12.31
C ARG A 309 13.12 -5.94 11.63
N HIS A 310 12.00 -5.97 12.33
CA HIS A 310 10.71 -6.26 11.69
C HIS A 310 10.32 -5.08 10.78
N ARG A 311 9.45 -5.38 9.81
CA ARG A 311 8.65 -4.37 9.11
C ARG A 311 7.19 -4.79 9.20
N ARG A 312 6.53 -4.29 10.24
CA ARG A 312 5.07 -4.34 10.38
C ARG A 312 4.47 -3.07 9.79
N ALA A 313 3.40 -3.22 9.03
CA ALA A 313 2.63 -2.10 8.53
C ALA A 313 1.14 -2.41 8.64
N LEU A 314 0.39 -1.48 9.24
CA LEU A 314 -1.06 -1.47 9.18
C LEU A 314 -1.45 -0.68 7.93
N VAL A 315 -2.22 -1.31 7.06
CA VAL A 315 -2.72 -0.69 5.83
C VAL A 315 -4.21 -0.47 5.99
N VAL A 316 -4.72 0.69 5.61
CA VAL A 316 -6.15 1.00 5.63
C VAL A 316 -6.57 1.50 4.27
N HIS A 317 -7.43 0.74 3.61
CA HIS A 317 -8.06 1.13 2.36
C HIS A 317 -9.33 1.91 2.68
N LEU A 318 -9.39 3.17 2.26
CA LEU A 318 -10.56 4.03 2.41
C LEU A 318 -11.31 4.14 1.08
N LEU A 319 -12.63 4.19 1.17
CA LEU A 319 -13.55 4.48 0.08
C LEU A 319 -14.21 5.84 0.28
N ASP A 320 -14.58 6.51 -0.81
CA ASP A 320 -15.62 7.53 -0.78
C ASP A 320 -16.89 6.91 -0.18
N GLY A 321 -17.44 7.54 0.86
CA GLY A 321 -18.65 7.03 1.52
C GLY A 321 -19.89 7.04 0.63
N SER A 322 -19.83 7.70 -0.55
CA SER A 322 -20.91 7.73 -1.54
C SER A 322 -21.00 6.50 -2.44
N VAL A 323 -19.97 5.63 -2.47
CA VAL A 323 -19.89 4.53 -3.43
C VAL A 323 -21.02 3.50 -3.29
N ARG A 324 -21.27 2.78 -4.37
CA ARG A 324 -22.21 1.65 -4.44
C ARG A 324 -21.52 0.44 -5.04
N PHE A 325 -21.90 -0.76 -4.64
CA PHE A 325 -21.42 -1.96 -5.31
C PHE A 325 -21.74 -1.94 -6.80
N ARG A 326 -20.79 -2.36 -7.63
CA ARG A 326 -21.08 -2.72 -9.02
C ARG A 326 -22.02 -3.93 -9.08
N ALA A 327 -22.58 -4.20 -10.26
CA ALA A 327 -23.47 -5.34 -10.47
C ALA A 327 -22.78 -6.68 -10.10
N ASP A 328 -21.59 -6.89 -10.64
CA ASP A 328 -20.82 -8.13 -10.49
C ASP A 328 -19.44 -7.82 -9.87
N PRO A 329 -19.36 -7.61 -8.54
CA PRO A 329 -18.07 -7.52 -7.87
C PRO A 329 -17.39 -8.89 -7.88
N ASP A 330 -16.10 -8.91 -7.58
CA ASP A 330 -15.36 -10.16 -7.40
C ASP A 330 -15.87 -11.00 -6.22
N TYR A 331 -15.29 -12.18 -6.03
CA TYR A 331 -15.71 -13.09 -4.98
C TYR A 331 -15.35 -12.59 -3.57
N ILE A 332 -14.36 -11.72 -3.41
CA ILE A 332 -13.92 -11.22 -2.09
C ILE A 332 -14.99 -10.26 -1.58
N TYR A 333 -15.30 -9.23 -2.38
CA TYR A 333 -16.25 -8.18 -2.04
C TYR A 333 -17.71 -8.60 -2.25
N GLY A 334 -17.97 -9.52 -3.19
CA GLY A 334 -19.29 -10.07 -3.46
C GLY A 334 -19.91 -10.78 -2.25
N ARG A 335 -19.10 -11.26 -1.29
CA ARG A 335 -19.60 -11.84 -0.02
C ARG A 335 -20.39 -10.86 0.84
N TYR A 336 -20.13 -9.55 0.70
CA TYR A 336 -20.82 -8.50 1.47
C TYR A 336 -21.97 -7.85 0.71
N LYS A 337 -22.08 -8.10 -0.60
CA LYS A 337 -23.15 -7.54 -1.44
C LYS A 337 -24.45 -8.32 -1.25
N LEU A 338 -25.49 -7.65 -0.79
CA LEU A 338 -26.83 -8.25 -0.67
C LEU A 338 -27.48 -8.46 -2.04
N ASN A 339 -28.29 -9.51 -2.15
CA ASN A 339 -29.01 -9.80 -3.38
C ASN A 339 -29.93 -8.62 -3.78
N ASN A 340 -29.92 -8.25 -5.06
CA ASN A 340 -30.68 -7.12 -5.61
C ASN A 340 -30.44 -5.77 -4.90
N SER A 341 -29.29 -5.58 -4.24
CA SER A 341 -28.90 -4.31 -3.64
C SER A 341 -27.50 -3.89 -4.11
N ALA A 342 -27.30 -2.59 -4.28
CA ALA A 342 -25.99 -1.98 -4.51
C ALA A 342 -25.47 -1.25 -3.25
N GLU A 343 -26.18 -1.38 -2.13
CA GLU A 343 -25.85 -0.72 -0.86
C GLU A 343 -24.55 -1.28 -0.26
N VAL A 344 -23.68 -0.38 0.19
CA VAL A 344 -22.47 -0.69 0.94
C VAL A 344 -22.80 -0.54 2.43
N ARG A 345 -22.89 -1.67 3.13
CA ARG A 345 -23.41 -1.73 4.50
C ARG A 345 -22.38 -1.37 5.57
N GLU A 346 -22.80 -0.55 6.53
CA GLU A 346 -21.98 -0.07 7.66
C GLU A 346 -21.34 -1.21 8.47
N GLU A 347 -22.01 -2.36 8.61
CA GLU A 347 -21.50 -3.48 9.41
C GLU A 347 -20.22 -4.10 8.83
N PHE A 348 -20.03 -3.97 7.51
CA PHE A 348 -18.87 -4.50 6.79
C PHE A 348 -17.92 -3.39 6.32
N PHE A 349 -18.47 -2.19 6.06
CA PHE A 349 -17.75 -1.02 5.56
C PHE A 349 -18.08 0.23 6.39
N PRO A 350 -17.59 0.29 7.65
CA PRO A 350 -17.99 1.34 8.57
C PRO A 350 -17.59 2.72 8.05
N THR A 351 -18.50 3.69 8.15
CA THR A 351 -18.20 5.10 7.94
C THR A 351 -17.32 5.57 9.09
N THR A 352 -16.10 6.00 8.78
CA THR A 352 -15.13 6.49 9.78
C THR A 352 -15.10 8.00 9.88
N TRP A 353 -15.60 8.70 8.86
CA TRP A 353 -15.67 10.15 8.86
C TRP A 353 -16.77 10.67 7.95
N ARG A 354 -17.34 11.82 8.29
CA ARG A 354 -18.28 12.56 7.45
C ARG A 354 -18.19 14.07 7.70
N ILE A 355 -18.44 14.87 6.67
CA ILE A 355 -18.70 16.29 6.84
C ILE A 355 -20.00 16.42 7.64
N THR A 356 -19.89 16.96 8.85
CA THR A 356 -21.06 17.42 9.60
C THR A 356 -21.35 18.85 9.13
N ASN A 357 -22.37 19.02 8.30
CA ASN A 357 -22.97 20.34 8.10
C ASN A 357 -23.60 20.74 9.43
N LEU A 358 -22.93 21.62 10.18
CA LEU A 358 -23.50 22.28 11.36
C LEU A 358 -24.33 23.50 10.94
#